data_AF-X0RLM1-F1
#
_entry.id   AF-X0RLM1-F1
#
_cell.length_a   1.000
_cell.length_b   1.000
_cell.length_c   1.000
_cell.angle_alpha   90.00
_cell.angle_beta   90.00
_cell.angle_gamma   90.00
#
_symmetry.space_group_name_H-M   'P 1'
#
loop_
_entity.id
_entity.type
_entity.pdbx_description
1 polymer ?
#
loop_
_entity_poly.entity_id
_entity_poly.type
_entity_poly.pdbx_seq_one_letter_code
_entity_poly.pdbx_strand_id
1 'polypeptide(L)'
;MNFDLKKLISKKISIITGISFFGLLLPKIVFAQPIQQAEAAKKIISLFIKGPLGSAAMDIGYSFLIATSQAILGFLNLLVKLAGLIFNAMLNIGFQNHLEVVRAGWGVTRDFANMFFILFLVVIAFSTILRFEKYGIKQLLPKIIIIALLINFSLVICSVIIDFTNITANFFIRELRDDLGDQPGGISGEFVDSLNLSGVYIPKACDDIEDPEDRQECVETEAGKFGSNIVNFFISMTMGSLVLLIAAFALFAGAILLLIRIVIIWFLLMFVPLVFLCYIMPGLRNMWQKWWNTFLRWCLFAPAYAFFVWLAVKVSVEGSTLI
;
A
#
# COMPACT_ATOMS: atom_id res chain seq x y z
N MET A 1 47.19 12.08 -32.48
CA MET A 1 46.86 13.30 -31.73
C MET A 1 45.37 13.27 -31.37
N ASN A 2 45.00 12.39 -30.42
CA ASN A 2 43.61 12.12 -30.05
C ASN A 2 43.38 12.51 -28.57
N PHE A 3 43.91 13.69 -28.22
CA PHE A 3 43.94 14.19 -26.86
C PHE A 3 42.79 15.18 -26.68
N ASP A 4 41.95 14.89 -25.68
CA ASP A 4 41.13 15.84 -24.93
C ASP A 4 39.83 16.43 -25.50
N LEU A 5 39.27 16.01 -26.64
CA LEU A 5 37.94 16.51 -27.03
C LEU A 5 36.82 16.07 -26.07
N LYS A 6 36.79 14.79 -25.67
CA LYS A 6 35.83 14.27 -24.66
C LYS A 6 36.05 14.89 -23.28
N LYS A 7 37.30 15.17 -22.92
CA LYS A 7 37.66 15.76 -21.62
C LYS A 7 37.30 17.25 -21.58
N LEU A 8 37.44 17.98 -22.70
CA LEU A 8 36.95 19.34 -22.84
C LEU A 8 35.42 19.41 -22.80
N ILE A 9 34.72 18.49 -23.46
CA ILE A 9 33.24 18.45 -23.43
C ILE A 9 32.73 18.11 -22.03
N SER A 10 33.30 17.09 -21.38
CA SER A 10 32.98 16.74 -19.98
C SER A 10 33.28 17.86 -19.00
N LYS A 11 34.43 18.55 -19.16
CA LYS A 11 34.83 19.67 -18.30
C LYS A 11 33.94 20.90 -18.53
N LYS A 12 33.53 21.18 -19.77
CA LYS A 12 32.56 22.24 -20.09
C LYS A 12 31.18 21.93 -19.53
N ILE A 13 30.70 20.68 -19.64
CA ILE A 13 29.44 20.25 -19.04
C ILE A 13 29.48 20.39 -17.52
N SER A 14 30.57 19.94 -16.87
CA SER A 14 30.75 20.05 -15.42
C SER A 14 30.81 21.51 -14.93
N ILE A 15 31.48 22.39 -15.69
CA ILE A 15 31.53 23.83 -15.41
C ILE A 15 30.14 24.47 -15.62
N ILE A 16 29.40 24.08 -16.66
CA ILE A 16 28.04 24.58 -16.93
C ILE A 16 27.07 24.12 -15.83
N THR A 17 27.10 22.85 -15.44
CA THR A 17 26.31 22.35 -14.30
C THR A 17 26.71 22.99 -12.97
N GLY A 18 28.00 23.30 -12.79
CA GLY A 18 28.51 24.02 -11.62
C GLY A 18 28.04 25.48 -11.58
N ILE A 19 27.99 26.16 -12.72
CA ILE A 19 27.46 27.53 -12.86
C ILE A 19 25.95 27.54 -12.65
N SER A 20 25.21 26.54 -13.15
CA SER A 20 23.77 26.38 -12.87
C SER A 20 23.49 26.11 -11.38
N PHE A 21 24.28 25.25 -10.72
CA PHE A 21 24.16 24.96 -9.29
C PHE A 21 24.57 26.15 -8.41
N PHE A 22 25.58 26.93 -8.83
CA PHE A 22 26.01 28.16 -8.17
C PHE A 22 24.98 29.29 -8.35
N GLY A 23 24.36 29.39 -9.53
CA GLY A 23 23.25 30.31 -9.82
C GLY A 23 22.00 30.04 -8.97
N LEU A 24 21.72 28.77 -8.68
CA LEU A 24 20.64 28.33 -7.77
C LEU A 24 20.88 28.71 -6.29
N LEU A 25 22.13 28.92 -5.87
CA LEU A 25 22.50 29.28 -4.48
C LEU A 25 22.58 30.79 -4.23
N LEU A 26 22.70 31.61 -5.27
CA LEU A 26 22.78 33.08 -5.17
C LEU A 26 21.57 33.77 -4.53
N PRO A 27 20.31 33.28 -4.63
CA PRO A 27 19.19 33.94 -3.96
C PRO A 27 19.42 34.06 -2.46
N LYS A 28 20.13 33.11 -1.82
CA LYS A 28 20.43 33.16 -0.38
C LYS A 28 21.56 34.13 -0.01
N ILE A 29 22.48 34.45 -0.93
CA ILE A 29 23.61 35.35 -0.67
C ILE A 29 23.18 36.82 -0.82
N VAL A 30 22.23 37.10 -1.72
CA VAL A 30 21.73 38.47 -1.97
C VAL A 30 20.97 39.06 -0.77
N PHE A 31 20.36 38.24 0.09
CA PHE A 31 19.67 38.72 1.30
C PHE A 31 20.62 39.14 2.44
N ALA A 32 21.94 39.02 2.27
CA ALA A 32 22.93 39.35 3.31
C ALA A 32 23.71 40.68 3.07
N GLN A 33 23.41 41.45 2.01
CA GLN A 33 24.12 42.69 1.65
C GLN A 33 23.17 43.90 1.51
N PRO A 34 23.65 45.15 1.69
CA PRO A 34 22.80 46.34 1.72
C PRO A 34 21.95 46.50 0.45
N ILE A 35 20.73 47.01 0.63
CA ILE A 35 19.59 47.05 -0.33
C ILE A 35 20.00 47.54 -1.74
N GLN A 36 20.94 48.47 -1.83
CA GLN A 36 21.41 49.08 -3.08
C GLN A 36 22.29 48.14 -3.94
N GLN A 37 23.06 47.24 -3.31
CA GLN A 37 23.84 46.21 -4.02
C GLN A 37 22.97 45.01 -4.43
N ALA A 38 21.93 44.71 -3.65
CA ALA A 38 20.94 43.69 -4.00
C ALA A 38 20.15 44.05 -5.28
N GLU A 39 19.88 45.33 -5.51
CA GLU A 39 19.16 45.82 -6.70
C GLU A 39 20.04 45.80 -7.97
N ALA A 40 21.31 46.18 -7.84
CA ALA A 40 22.31 46.04 -8.91
C ALA A 40 22.59 44.57 -9.26
N ALA A 41 22.71 43.70 -8.25
CA ALA A 41 22.84 42.25 -8.44
C ALA A 41 21.61 41.66 -9.13
N LYS A 42 20.39 42.03 -8.71
CA LYS A 42 19.13 41.64 -9.38
C LYS A 42 19.10 42.07 -10.86
N LYS A 43 19.59 43.27 -11.18
CA LYS A 43 19.65 43.81 -12.55
C LYS A 43 20.68 43.11 -13.43
N ILE A 44 21.83 42.73 -12.87
CA ILE A 44 22.87 41.97 -13.58
C ILE A 44 22.43 40.52 -13.80
N ILE A 45 21.81 39.91 -12.78
CA ILE A 45 21.23 38.56 -12.88
C ILE A 45 20.11 38.55 -13.93
N SER A 46 19.23 39.55 -13.95
CA SER A 46 18.16 39.64 -14.97
C SER A 46 18.71 39.90 -16.38
N LEU A 47 19.80 40.66 -16.53
CA LEU A 47 20.50 40.83 -17.82
C LEU A 47 21.16 39.53 -18.30
N PHE A 48 21.72 38.73 -17.39
CA PHE A 48 22.28 37.43 -17.72
C PHE A 48 21.20 36.42 -18.10
N ILE A 49 20.07 36.43 -17.39
CA ILE A 49 18.89 35.57 -17.66
C ILE A 49 18.21 35.95 -18.99
N LYS A 50 18.08 37.24 -19.30
CA LYS A 50 17.46 37.72 -20.55
C LYS A 50 18.33 37.59 -21.79
N GLY A 51 19.62 37.27 -21.64
CA GLY A 51 20.50 37.01 -22.77
C GLY A 51 20.26 35.62 -23.39
N PRO A 52 20.41 35.43 -24.70
CA PRO A 52 20.08 34.17 -25.39
C PRO A 52 20.88 32.95 -24.90
N LEU A 53 22.06 33.17 -24.30
CA LEU A 53 22.86 32.10 -23.69
C LEU A 53 22.38 31.73 -22.28
N GLY A 54 21.87 32.71 -21.53
CA GLY A 54 21.37 32.51 -20.16
C GLY A 54 19.99 31.88 -20.13
N SER A 55 19.09 32.30 -21.02
CA SER A 55 17.78 31.66 -21.20
C SER A 55 17.95 30.19 -21.62
N ALA A 56 18.78 29.92 -22.64
CA ALA A 56 19.06 28.55 -23.08
C ALA A 56 19.66 27.66 -21.98
N ALA A 57 20.56 28.18 -21.13
CA ALA A 57 21.13 27.42 -20.02
C ALA A 57 20.09 27.13 -18.91
N MET A 58 19.15 28.06 -18.67
CA MET A 58 18.06 27.88 -17.72
C MET A 58 17.05 26.84 -18.20
N ASP A 59 16.69 26.87 -19.49
CA ASP A 59 15.76 25.91 -20.09
C ASP A 59 16.32 24.47 -20.08
N ILE A 60 17.61 24.33 -20.38
CA ILE A 60 18.31 23.03 -20.27
C ILE A 60 18.33 22.54 -18.82
N GLY A 61 18.59 23.42 -17.85
CA GLY A 61 18.56 23.07 -16.43
C GLY A 61 17.17 22.66 -15.95
N TYR A 62 16.13 23.40 -16.37
CA TYR A 62 14.75 23.15 -16.01
C TYR A 62 14.20 21.84 -16.62
N SER A 63 14.47 21.60 -17.90
CA SER A 63 14.11 20.35 -18.59
C SER A 63 14.81 19.13 -17.97
N PHE A 64 16.08 19.25 -17.58
CA PHE A 64 16.78 18.19 -16.85
C PHE A 64 16.13 17.90 -15.49
N LEU A 65 15.77 18.94 -14.72
CA LEU A 65 15.07 18.77 -13.45
C LEU A 65 13.73 18.06 -13.63
N ILE A 66 12.90 18.46 -14.59
CA ILE A 66 11.62 17.79 -14.89
C ILE A 66 11.85 16.33 -15.28
N ALA A 67 12.79 16.05 -16.18
CA ALA A 67 13.08 14.70 -16.64
C ALA A 67 13.48 13.77 -15.48
N THR A 68 14.33 14.25 -14.56
CA THR A 68 14.73 13.48 -13.37
C THR A 68 13.56 13.26 -12.41
N SER A 69 12.68 14.25 -12.21
CA SER A 69 11.49 14.10 -11.37
C SER A 69 10.48 13.11 -11.95
N GLN A 70 10.20 13.18 -13.25
CA GLN A 70 9.34 12.22 -13.95
C GLN A 70 9.90 10.80 -13.89
N ALA A 71 11.23 10.63 -13.99
CA ALA A 71 11.86 9.33 -13.82
C ALA A 71 11.66 8.77 -12.40
N ILE A 72 11.80 9.60 -11.36
CA ILE A 72 11.60 9.19 -9.96
C ILE A 72 10.13 8.84 -9.70
N LEU A 73 9.19 9.71 -10.08
CA LEU A 73 7.76 9.48 -9.90
C LEU A 73 7.29 8.27 -10.73
N GLY A 74 7.78 8.12 -11.96
CA GLY A 74 7.51 6.96 -12.81
C GLY A 74 7.98 5.64 -12.17
N PHE A 75 9.15 5.63 -11.54
CA PHE A 75 9.62 4.47 -10.79
C PHE A 75 8.76 4.17 -9.55
N LEU A 76 8.37 5.19 -8.77
CA LEU A 76 7.49 5.00 -7.62
C LEU A 76 6.10 4.49 -8.03
N ASN A 77 5.57 5.00 -9.14
CA ASN A 77 4.33 4.53 -9.75
C ASN A 77 4.42 3.05 -10.16
N LEU A 78 5.56 2.62 -10.71
CA LEU A 78 5.80 1.21 -11.01
C LEU A 78 5.74 0.34 -9.74
N LEU A 79 6.31 0.81 -8.62
CA LEU A 79 6.26 0.11 -7.34
C LEU A 79 4.82 -0.02 -6.82
N VAL A 80 4.03 1.04 -6.88
CA VAL A 80 2.60 1.01 -6.50
C VAL A 80 1.83 0.04 -7.41
N LYS A 81 2.06 0.09 -8.72
CA LYS A 81 1.46 -0.85 -9.72
C LYS A 81 1.78 -2.30 -9.40
N LEU A 82 3.03 -2.60 -9.13
CA LEU A 82 3.46 -3.96 -8.77
C LEU A 82 2.83 -4.39 -7.43
N ALA A 83 2.83 -3.51 -6.42
CA ALA A 83 2.27 -3.79 -5.11
C ALA A 83 0.77 -4.10 -5.17
N GLY A 84 -0.03 -3.31 -5.89
CA GLY A 84 -1.47 -3.58 -6.00
C GLY A 84 -1.81 -4.76 -6.90
N LEU A 85 -1.00 -5.08 -7.92
CA LEU A 85 -1.16 -6.33 -8.68
C LEU A 85 -1.00 -7.54 -7.76
N ILE A 86 0.07 -7.57 -6.97
CA ILE A 86 0.30 -8.65 -6.00
C ILE A 86 -0.82 -8.68 -4.97
N PHE A 87 -1.24 -7.52 -4.45
CA PHE A 87 -2.35 -7.43 -3.50
C PHE A 87 -3.65 -8.02 -4.06
N ASN A 88 -4.04 -7.61 -5.28
CA ASN A 88 -5.24 -8.13 -5.96
C ASN A 88 -5.13 -9.64 -6.26
N ALA A 89 -3.94 -10.12 -6.63
CA ALA A 89 -3.68 -11.54 -6.77
C ALA A 89 -3.89 -12.29 -5.44
N MET A 90 -3.36 -11.77 -4.32
CA MET A 90 -3.52 -12.40 -3.00
C MET A 90 -4.97 -12.42 -2.51
N LEU A 91 -5.78 -11.42 -2.85
CA LEU A 91 -7.22 -11.45 -2.58
C LEU A 91 -7.96 -12.51 -3.41
N ASN A 92 -7.58 -12.66 -4.68
CA ASN A 92 -8.20 -13.61 -5.61
C ASN A 92 -7.70 -15.04 -5.50
N ILE A 93 -6.54 -15.30 -4.87
CA ILE A 93 -6.06 -16.64 -4.49
C ILE A 93 -6.91 -17.20 -3.33
N GLY A 94 -8.24 -16.98 -3.38
CA GLY A 94 -9.19 -17.48 -2.40
C GLY A 94 -8.99 -18.97 -2.10
N PHE A 95 -9.44 -19.36 -0.91
CA PHE A 95 -9.29 -20.67 -0.26
C PHE A 95 -9.54 -21.92 -1.15
N GLN A 96 -10.19 -21.76 -2.30
CA GLN A 96 -10.60 -22.78 -3.26
C GLN A 96 -9.44 -23.63 -3.80
N ASN A 97 -8.23 -23.10 -3.96
CA ASN A 97 -7.15 -23.78 -4.70
C ASN A 97 -6.33 -24.79 -3.88
N HIS A 98 -6.49 -24.87 -2.56
CA HIS A 98 -5.60 -25.67 -1.68
C HIS A 98 -6.33 -26.48 -0.60
N LEU A 99 -7.59 -26.81 -0.86
CA LEU A 99 -8.44 -27.60 0.03
C LEU A 99 -7.87 -28.99 0.37
N GLU A 100 -7.02 -29.57 -0.47
CA GLU A 100 -6.55 -30.94 -0.30
C GLU A 100 -5.63 -31.11 0.91
N VAL A 101 -4.65 -30.22 1.09
CA VAL A 101 -3.72 -30.27 2.22
C VAL A 101 -4.47 -30.03 3.54
N VAL A 102 -5.35 -29.03 3.56
CA VAL A 102 -6.18 -28.72 4.74
C VAL A 102 -7.12 -29.88 5.06
N ARG A 103 -7.75 -30.50 4.06
CA ARG A 103 -8.67 -31.63 4.24
C ARG A 103 -7.94 -32.89 4.73
N ALA A 104 -6.74 -33.15 4.23
CA ALA A 104 -5.89 -34.24 4.72
C ALA A 104 -5.52 -34.01 6.19
N GLY A 105 -5.02 -32.82 6.53
CA GLY A 105 -4.66 -32.47 7.91
C GLY A 105 -5.86 -32.50 8.86
N TRP A 106 -7.01 -31.97 8.44
CA TRP A 106 -8.26 -32.05 9.18
C TRP A 106 -8.71 -33.49 9.42
N GLY A 107 -8.59 -34.37 8.43
CA GLY A 107 -8.92 -35.79 8.58
C GLY A 107 -8.09 -36.45 9.69
N VAL A 108 -6.77 -36.23 9.67
CA VAL A 108 -5.84 -36.75 10.69
C VAL A 108 -6.19 -36.23 12.09
N THR A 109 -6.40 -34.94 12.27
CA THR A 109 -6.69 -34.36 13.59
C THR A 109 -8.08 -34.72 14.10
N ARG A 110 -9.07 -34.88 13.21
CA ARG A 110 -10.40 -35.39 13.55
C ARG A 110 -10.31 -36.82 14.07
N ASP A 111 -9.58 -37.69 13.39
CA ASP A 111 -9.42 -39.08 13.80
C ASP A 111 -8.69 -39.16 15.15
N PHE A 112 -7.70 -38.29 15.37
CA PHE A 112 -7.05 -38.13 16.67
C PHE A 112 -8.02 -37.63 17.76
N ALA A 113 -8.85 -36.63 17.48
CA ALA A 113 -9.89 -36.17 18.41
C ALA A 113 -10.93 -37.26 18.71
N ASN A 114 -11.25 -38.11 17.74
CA ASN A 114 -12.15 -39.24 17.92
C ASN A 114 -11.63 -40.27 18.93
N MET A 115 -10.32 -40.52 18.95
CA MET A 115 -9.70 -41.38 19.97
C MET A 115 -9.89 -40.82 21.39
N PHE A 116 -9.79 -39.49 21.57
CA PHE A 116 -10.04 -38.87 22.88
C PHE A 116 -11.50 -38.97 23.33
N PHE A 117 -12.48 -39.01 22.43
CA PHE A 117 -13.87 -39.23 22.84
C PHE A 117 -14.06 -40.57 23.53
N ILE A 118 -13.45 -41.63 23.00
CA ILE A 118 -13.48 -42.95 23.62
C ILE A 118 -12.89 -42.86 25.05
N LEU A 119 -11.75 -42.18 25.21
CA LEU A 119 -11.15 -41.97 26.53
C LEU A 119 -12.08 -41.20 27.48
N PHE A 120 -12.72 -40.12 27.04
CA PHE A 120 -13.66 -39.38 27.88
C PHE A 120 -14.87 -40.23 28.29
N LEU A 121 -15.41 -41.03 27.38
CA LEU A 121 -16.53 -41.93 27.68
C LEU A 121 -16.12 -43.00 28.71
N VAL A 122 -14.93 -43.58 28.56
CA VAL A 122 -14.38 -44.55 29.52
C VAL A 122 -14.18 -43.93 30.91
N VAL A 123 -13.60 -42.73 30.98
CA VAL A 123 -13.40 -42.01 32.26
C VAL A 123 -14.74 -41.69 32.93
N ILE A 124 -15.74 -41.26 32.16
CA ILE A 124 -17.09 -41.01 32.67
C ILE A 124 -17.71 -42.32 33.18
N ALA A 125 -17.62 -43.41 32.42
CA ALA A 125 -18.17 -44.71 32.80
C ALA A 125 -17.57 -45.21 34.13
N PHE A 126 -16.25 -45.20 34.29
CA PHE A 126 -15.60 -45.56 35.56
C PHE A 126 -16.01 -44.64 36.71
N SER A 127 -16.09 -43.33 36.46
CA SER A 127 -16.52 -42.37 37.47
C SER A 127 -17.97 -42.62 37.92
N THR A 128 -18.85 -43.03 37.00
CA THR A 128 -20.23 -43.43 37.29
C THR A 128 -20.27 -44.76 38.08
N ILE A 129 -19.49 -45.77 37.69
CA ILE A 129 -19.42 -47.07 38.39
C ILE A 129 -18.92 -46.89 39.83
N LEU A 130 -17.86 -46.11 40.02
CA LEU A 130 -17.26 -45.83 41.34
C LEU A 130 -18.10 -44.85 42.17
N ARG A 131 -19.22 -44.35 41.64
CA ARG A 131 -20.08 -43.32 42.25
C ARG A 131 -19.30 -42.10 42.73
N PHE A 132 -18.20 -41.76 42.05
CA PHE A 132 -17.53 -40.48 42.21
C PHE A 132 -18.34 -39.40 41.49
N GLU A 133 -19.58 -39.18 41.92
CA GLU A 133 -20.44 -38.12 41.41
C GLU A 133 -19.97 -36.76 41.96
N LYS A 134 -18.83 -36.26 41.48
CA LYS A 134 -18.64 -34.81 41.48
C LYS A 134 -19.72 -34.24 40.58
N TYR A 135 -20.54 -33.33 41.12
CA TYR A 135 -21.73 -32.70 40.53
C TYR A 135 -21.63 -32.22 39.05
N GLY A 136 -20.44 -32.21 38.43
CA GLY A 136 -20.20 -31.85 37.03
C GLY A 136 -20.24 -32.99 36.01
N ILE A 137 -20.22 -34.28 36.40
CA ILE A 137 -20.11 -35.40 35.42
C ILE A 137 -21.38 -35.55 34.57
N LYS A 138 -22.56 -35.46 35.20
CA LYS A 138 -23.85 -35.48 34.48
C LYS A 138 -24.01 -34.31 33.50
N GLN A 139 -23.27 -33.22 33.71
CA GLN A 139 -23.26 -32.03 32.84
C GLN A 139 -22.22 -32.10 31.70
N LEU A 140 -21.26 -33.03 31.77
CA LEU A 140 -20.23 -33.24 30.75
C LEU A 140 -20.71 -34.13 29.60
N LEU A 141 -21.58 -35.10 29.90
CA LEU A 141 -22.08 -36.09 28.94
C LEU A 141 -22.80 -35.45 27.73
N PRO A 142 -23.75 -34.50 27.91
CA PRO A 142 -24.37 -33.82 26.77
C PRO A 142 -23.38 -33.00 25.95
N LYS A 143 -22.40 -32.36 26.62
CA LYS A 143 -21.37 -31.55 25.94
C LYS A 143 -20.48 -32.40 25.05
N ILE A 144 -20.11 -33.60 25.49
CA ILE A 144 -19.29 -34.52 24.70
C ILE A 144 -20.04 -34.95 23.44
N ILE A 145 -21.32 -35.31 23.55
CA ILE A 145 -22.14 -35.72 22.40
C ILE A 145 -22.25 -34.57 21.39
N ILE A 146 -22.54 -33.35 21.86
CA ILE A 146 -22.64 -32.16 21.00
C ILE A 146 -21.30 -31.89 20.30
N ILE A 147 -20.19 -31.95 21.04
CA ILE A 147 -18.85 -31.70 20.47
C ILE A 147 -18.44 -32.82 19.50
N ALA A 148 -18.79 -34.07 19.76
CA ALA A 148 -18.55 -35.19 18.83
C ALA A 148 -19.26 -34.99 17.49
N LEU A 149 -20.49 -34.46 17.52
CA LEU A 149 -21.17 -34.04 16.30
C LEU A 149 -20.44 -32.87 15.63
N LEU A 150 -20.15 -31.81 16.39
CA LEU A 150 -19.54 -30.58 15.86
C LEU A 150 -18.14 -30.79 15.27
N ILE A 151 -17.36 -31.75 15.76
CA ILE A 151 -16.05 -32.09 15.18
C ILE A 151 -16.17 -32.56 13.73
N ASN A 152 -17.24 -33.27 13.37
CA ASN A 152 -17.46 -33.68 11.99
C ASN A 152 -17.83 -32.51 11.07
N PHE A 153 -18.43 -31.46 11.63
CA PHE A 153 -18.81 -30.24 10.91
C PHE A 153 -17.81 -29.10 11.09
N SER A 154 -16.70 -29.31 11.79
CA SER A 154 -15.82 -28.23 12.23
C SER A 154 -15.21 -27.47 11.05
N LEU A 155 -14.80 -28.19 10.00
CA LEU A 155 -14.25 -27.59 8.80
C LEU A 155 -15.30 -26.80 8.02
N VAL A 156 -16.54 -27.30 7.97
CA VAL A 156 -17.67 -26.60 7.33
C VAL A 156 -17.96 -25.28 8.04
N ILE A 157 -18.04 -25.29 9.37
CA ILE A 157 -18.31 -24.07 10.17
C ILE A 157 -17.27 -23.00 9.88
N CYS A 158 -15.98 -23.35 9.91
CA CYS A 158 -14.92 -22.38 9.65
C CYS A 158 -14.89 -21.94 8.18
N SER A 159 -15.18 -22.83 7.24
CA SER A 159 -15.24 -22.48 5.81
C SER A 159 -16.34 -21.45 5.54
N VAL A 160 -17.53 -21.62 6.13
CA VAL A 160 -18.63 -20.64 6.01
C VAL A 160 -18.22 -19.26 6.51
N ILE A 161 -17.50 -19.18 7.63
CA ILE A 161 -17.00 -17.91 8.17
C ILE A 161 -15.97 -17.28 7.22
N ILE A 162 -15.03 -18.07 6.72
CA ILE A 162 -14.03 -17.61 5.76
C ILE A 162 -14.70 -17.08 4.50
N ASP A 163 -15.65 -17.83 3.95
CA ASP A 163 -16.40 -17.44 2.74
C ASP A 163 -17.15 -16.13 2.96
N PHE A 164 -17.86 -15.99 4.09
CA PHE A 164 -18.51 -14.74 4.46
C PHE A 164 -17.51 -13.58 4.49
N THR A 165 -16.37 -13.73 5.17
CA THR A 165 -15.36 -12.65 5.24
C THR A 165 -14.72 -12.32 3.89
N ASN A 166 -14.52 -13.32 3.02
CA ASN A 166 -13.99 -13.10 1.68
C ASN A 166 -15.02 -12.39 0.79
N ILE A 167 -16.30 -12.75 0.89
CA ILE A 167 -17.40 -12.06 0.19
C ILE A 167 -17.45 -10.59 0.65
N THR A 168 -17.36 -10.32 1.95
CA THR A 168 -17.32 -8.95 2.48
C THR A 168 -16.10 -8.17 1.96
N ALA A 169 -14.92 -8.79 1.89
CA ALA A 169 -13.75 -8.14 1.32
C ALA A 169 -13.97 -7.81 -0.16
N ASN A 170 -14.45 -8.79 -0.93
CA ASN A 170 -14.72 -8.63 -2.36
C ASN A 170 -15.79 -7.58 -2.65
N PHE A 171 -16.74 -7.34 -1.74
CA PHE A 171 -17.71 -6.25 -1.89
C PHE A 171 -17.02 -4.89 -2.05
N PHE A 172 -16.11 -4.52 -1.13
CA PHE A 172 -15.38 -3.24 -1.20
C PHE A 172 -14.46 -3.16 -2.42
N ILE A 173 -13.83 -4.27 -2.78
CA ILE A 173 -12.89 -4.35 -3.92
C ILE A 173 -13.62 -4.22 -5.26
N ARG A 174 -14.84 -4.77 -5.36
CA ARG A 174 -15.69 -4.63 -6.55
C ARG A 174 -16.23 -3.21 -6.68
N GLU A 175 -16.68 -2.62 -5.58
CA GLU A 175 -17.10 -1.21 -5.57
C GLU A 175 -15.98 -0.29 -6.07
N LEU A 176 -14.73 -0.53 -5.64
CA LEU A 176 -13.57 0.19 -6.19
C LEU A 176 -13.47 0.04 -7.70
N ARG A 177 -13.62 -1.17 -8.23
CA ARG A 177 -13.47 -1.40 -9.67
C ARG A 177 -14.61 -0.76 -10.47
N ASP A 178 -15.83 -0.81 -9.95
CA ASP A 178 -17.02 -0.32 -10.64
C ASP A 178 -17.04 1.22 -10.69
N ASP A 179 -16.58 1.91 -9.63
CA ASP A 179 -16.45 3.39 -9.61
C ASP A 179 -15.35 3.92 -10.57
N LEU A 180 -14.36 3.09 -10.90
CA LEU A 180 -13.08 3.55 -11.48
C LEU A 180 -12.82 3.03 -12.91
N GLY A 181 -13.69 2.15 -13.42
CA GLY A 181 -13.57 1.56 -14.76
C GLY A 181 -12.54 0.44 -14.84
N ASP A 182 -12.73 -0.49 -15.78
CA ASP A 182 -11.93 -1.73 -15.90
C ASP A 182 -10.56 -1.48 -16.54
N GLN A 183 -9.70 -0.71 -15.85
CA GLN A 183 -8.33 -0.40 -16.28
C GLN A 183 -7.41 -1.63 -16.09
N PRO A 184 -6.49 -1.90 -17.04
CA PRO A 184 -5.47 -2.95 -16.92
C PRO A 184 -4.46 -2.58 -15.82
N GLY A 185 -4.79 -2.91 -14.56
CA GLY A 185 -4.01 -2.57 -13.38
C GLY A 185 -4.74 -2.72 -12.04
N GLY A 186 -6.07 -2.90 -12.09
CA GLY A 186 -6.91 -3.05 -10.88
C GLY A 186 -6.76 -1.86 -9.92
N ILE A 187 -6.92 -2.10 -8.62
CA ILE A 187 -6.82 -1.09 -7.55
C ILE A 187 -5.54 -0.24 -7.63
N SER A 188 -4.43 -0.81 -8.10
CA SER A 188 -3.16 -0.07 -8.23
C SER A 188 -3.01 0.78 -9.48
N GLY A 189 -3.71 0.44 -10.57
CA GLY A 189 -3.74 1.29 -11.75
C GLY A 189 -4.37 2.63 -11.35
N GLU A 190 -5.49 2.53 -10.65
CA GLU A 190 -6.24 3.69 -10.21
C GLU A 190 -5.56 4.46 -9.08
N PHE A 191 -4.95 3.80 -8.09
CA PHE A 191 -4.21 4.54 -7.05
C PHE A 191 -3.09 5.40 -7.65
N VAL A 192 -2.51 4.99 -8.78
CA VAL A 192 -1.51 5.77 -9.51
C VAL A 192 -2.16 6.86 -10.36
N ASP A 193 -3.26 6.55 -11.03
CA ASP A 193 -3.94 7.48 -11.94
C ASP A 193 -4.73 8.56 -11.17
N SER A 194 -5.32 8.24 -10.01
CA SER A 194 -5.98 9.17 -9.09
C SER A 194 -4.99 10.07 -8.35
N LEU A 195 -3.76 9.60 -8.13
CA LEU A 195 -2.71 10.43 -7.55
C LEU A 195 -2.09 11.39 -8.56
N ASN A 196 -2.22 11.13 -9.87
CA ASN A 196 -1.76 11.92 -11.02
C ASN A 196 -0.72 13.04 -10.79
N LEU A 197 0.36 12.75 -10.06
CA LEU A 197 1.44 13.72 -9.78
C LEU A 197 2.22 14.10 -11.03
N SER A 198 2.06 13.34 -12.12
CA SER A 198 2.69 13.57 -13.42
C SER A 198 2.15 14.81 -14.14
N GLY A 199 0.89 15.19 -13.89
CA GLY A 199 0.25 16.37 -14.51
C GLY A 199 0.46 17.68 -13.74
N VAL A 200 0.86 17.61 -12.47
CA VAL A 200 0.91 18.78 -11.56
C VAL A 200 2.06 19.75 -11.90
N TYR A 201 3.04 19.34 -12.73
CA TYR A 201 4.26 20.12 -13.05
C TYR A 201 4.52 20.30 -14.53
N ILE A 202 3.48 20.49 -15.33
CA ILE A 202 3.66 21.13 -16.62
C ILE A 202 3.35 22.61 -16.40
N PRO A 203 4.35 23.50 -16.18
CA PRO A 203 4.07 24.92 -16.41
C PRO A 203 3.55 25.01 -17.84
N LYS A 204 2.37 25.62 -18.04
CA LYS A 204 1.94 25.98 -19.39
C LYS A 204 3.10 26.75 -20.02
N ALA A 205 3.61 26.29 -21.16
CA ALA A 205 4.63 27.05 -21.85
C ALA A 205 3.98 28.39 -22.23
N CYS A 206 4.65 29.53 -21.98
CA CYS A 206 4.07 30.82 -22.38
C CYS A 206 3.84 30.89 -23.92
N ASP A 207 4.43 29.96 -24.69
CA ASP A 207 4.15 29.75 -26.11
C ASP A 207 2.73 29.22 -26.41
N ASP A 208 2.08 28.57 -25.44
CA ASP A 208 0.70 28.08 -25.52
C ASP A 208 -0.34 29.20 -25.28
N ILE A 209 0.10 30.43 -24.97
CA ILE A 209 -0.76 31.60 -24.78
C ILE A 209 -0.93 32.31 -26.13
N GLU A 210 -2.15 32.28 -26.67
CA GLU A 210 -2.48 32.90 -27.97
C GLU A 210 -2.42 34.43 -27.93
N ASP A 211 -2.71 35.05 -26.78
CA ASP A 211 -2.71 36.50 -26.63
C ASP A 211 -1.27 37.06 -26.44
N PRO A 212 -0.81 37.96 -27.34
CA PRO A 212 0.53 38.52 -27.28
C PRO A 212 0.79 39.45 -26.08
N GLU A 213 -0.23 40.15 -25.53
CA GLU A 213 -0.05 40.99 -24.34
C GLU A 213 0.12 40.12 -23.08
N ASP A 214 -0.72 39.10 -22.92
CA ASP A 214 -0.63 38.13 -21.81
C ASP A 214 0.67 37.30 -21.87
N ARG A 215 1.14 36.98 -23.09
CA ARG A 215 2.43 36.32 -23.32
C ARG A 215 3.59 37.19 -22.83
N GLN A 216 3.54 38.50 -23.07
CA GLN A 216 4.59 39.43 -22.67
C GLN A 216 4.61 39.64 -21.16
N GLU A 217 3.45 39.68 -20.51
CA GLU A 217 3.31 39.67 -19.03
C GLU A 217 3.79 38.34 -18.41
N CYS A 218 3.54 37.20 -19.07
CA CYS A 218 4.08 35.88 -18.69
C CYS A 218 5.61 35.92 -18.60
N VAL A 219 6.27 36.39 -19.67
CA VAL A 219 7.74 36.47 -19.84
C VAL A 219 8.40 37.51 -18.92
N GLU A 220 7.72 38.63 -18.61
CA GLU A 220 8.27 39.62 -17.67
C GLU A 220 8.16 39.18 -16.21
N THR A 221 7.10 38.42 -15.89
CA THR A 221 6.91 37.82 -14.57
C THR A 221 7.70 36.52 -14.38
N GLU A 222 8.22 35.91 -15.46
CA GLU A 222 8.98 34.65 -15.46
C GLU A 222 10.22 34.66 -14.57
N ALA A 223 10.95 35.77 -14.45
CA ALA A 223 12.12 35.83 -13.57
C ALA A 223 11.74 35.76 -12.07
N GLY A 224 10.54 36.22 -11.69
CA GLY A 224 9.96 36.07 -10.35
C GLY A 224 9.20 34.75 -10.17
N LYS A 225 8.53 34.28 -11.22
CA LYS A 225 7.89 32.97 -11.30
C LYS A 225 8.92 31.84 -11.32
N PHE A 226 10.17 32.03 -11.77
CA PHE A 226 11.21 31.01 -11.76
C PHE A 226 11.53 30.53 -10.32
N GLY A 227 11.65 31.47 -9.38
CA GLY A 227 11.85 31.15 -7.96
C GLY A 227 10.62 30.45 -7.36
N SER A 228 9.41 30.91 -7.68
CA SER A 228 8.15 30.31 -7.21
C SER A 228 7.90 28.91 -7.83
N ASN A 229 8.20 28.73 -9.12
CA ASN A 229 8.02 27.49 -9.86
C ASN A 229 9.00 26.41 -9.41
N ILE A 230 10.25 26.78 -9.09
CA ILE A 230 11.23 25.83 -8.54
C ILE A 230 10.88 25.43 -7.10
N VAL A 231 10.44 26.38 -6.26
CA VAL A 231 10.00 26.07 -4.89
C VAL A 231 8.77 25.16 -4.91
N ASN A 232 7.77 25.47 -5.72
CA ASN A 232 6.59 24.61 -5.89
C ASN A 232 7.00 23.23 -6.41
N PHE A 233 7.89 23.17 -7.41
CA PHE A 233 8.45 21.92 -7.94
C PHE A 233 9.04 21.02 -6.85
N PHE A 234 9.90 21.57 -5.98
CA PHE A 234 10.45 20.79 -4.89
C PHE A 234 9.39 20.36 -3.87
N ILE A 235 8.42 21.23 -3.56
CA ILE A 235 7.34 20.92 -2.61
C ILE A 235 6.52 19.74 -3.12
N SER A 236 6.04 19.78 -4.36
CA SER A 236 5.21 18.70 -4.87
C SER A 236 5.98 17.46 -5.26
N MET A 237 7.22 17.57 -5.75
CA MET A 237 8.07 16.40 -5.97
C MET A 237 8.26 15.64 -4.64
N THR A 238 8.51 16.38 -3.54
CA THR A 238 8.69 15.78 -2.22
C THR A 238 7.39 15.20 -1.68
N MET A 239 6.28 15.93 -1.75
CA MET A 239 4.98 15.45 -1.26
C MET A 239 4.48 14.26 -2.08
N GLY A 240 4.58 14.35 -3.40
CA GLY A 240 4.13 13.31 -4.31
C GLY A 240 4.92 12.02 -4.16
N SER A 241 6.25 12.12 -4.09
CA SER A 241 7.09 10.94 -3.84
C SER A 241 6.82 10.31 -2.47
N LEU A 242 6.59 11.11 -1.43
CA LEU A 242 6.26 10.62 -0.10
C LEU A 242 4.92 9.87 -0.06
N VAL A 243 3.88 10.42 -0.69
CA VAL A 243 2.56 9.77 -0.77
C VAL A 243 2.65 8.45 -1.54
N LEU A 244 3.31 8.44 -2.70
CA LEU A 244 3.50 7.22 -3.48
C LEU A 244 4.32 6.15 -2.74
N LEU A 245 5.35 6.57 -1.99
CA LEU A 245 6.13 5.65 -1.17
C LEU A 245 5.29 5.01 -0.06
N ILE A 246 4.50 5.82 0.65
CA ILE A 246 3.61 5.34 1.72
C ILE A 246 2.58 4.36 1.14
N ALA A 247 2.00 4.69 -0.01
CA ALA A 247 1.04 3.84 -0.69
C ALA A 247 1.63 2.52 -1.16
N ALA A 248 2.79 2.56 -1.82
CA ALA A 248 3.51 1.37 -2.24
C ALA A 248 3.81 0.47 -1.04
N PHE A 249 4.32 1.04 0.05
CA PHE A 249 4.57 0.31 1.29
C PHE A 249 3.30 -0.29 1.88
N ALA A 250 2.21 0.49 1.98
CA ALA A 250 0.95 0.03 2.56
C ALA A 250 0.36 -1.16 1.77
N LEU A 251 0.31 -1.05 0.44
CA LEU A 251 -0.19 -2.12 -0.45
C LEU A 251 0.71 -3.36 -0.40
N PHE A 252 2.02 -3.17 -0.40
CA PHE A 252 2.98 -4.29 -0.34
C PHE A 252 2.92 -5.01 1.02
N ALA A 253 2.85 -4.26 2.12
CA ALA A 253 2.65 -4.83 3.45
C ALA A 253 1.31 -5.58 3.54
N GLY A 254 0.24 -5.01 2.96
CA GLY A 254 -1.06 -5.68 2.85
C GLY A 254 -0.99 -7.01 2.11
N ALA A 255 -0.31 -7.05 0.97
CA ALA A 255 -0.12 -8.26 0.18
C ALA A 255 0.60 -9.36 0.98
N ILE A 256 1.68 -9.02 1.69
CA ILE A 256 2.41 -9.97 2.55
C ILE A 256 1.51 -10.47 3.69
N LEU A 257 0.77 -9.59 4.36
CA LEU A 257 -0.12 -9.97 5.46
C LEU A 257 -1.27 -10.88 4.97
N LEU A 258 -1.78 -10.68 3.76
CA LEU A 258 -2.75 -11.58 3.13
C LEU A 258 -2.15 -12.97 2.82
N LEU A 259 -0.88 -13.04 2.40
CA LEU A 259 -0.19 -14.31 2.22
C LEU A 259 -0.05 -15.05 3.56
N ILE A 260 0.42 -14.35 4.60
CA ILE A 260 0.54 -14.89 5.96
C ILE A 260 -0.82 -15.39 6.46
N ARG A 261 -1.90 -14.64 6.19
CA ARG A 261 -3.27 -15.04 6.51
C ARG A 261 -3.62 -16.40 5.93
N ILE A 262 -3.32 -16.66 4.65
CA ILE A 262 -3.65 -17.94 3.99
C ILE A 262 -2.98 -19.09 4.75
N VAL A 263 -1.68 -18.97 5.02
CA VAL A 263 -0.90 -20.00 5.72
C VAL A 263 -1.43 -20.24 7.14
N ILE A 264 -1.68 -19.17 7.91
CA ILE A 264 -2.17 -19.29 9.29
C ILE A 264 -3.57 -19.93 9.31
N ILE A 265 -4.47 -19.52 8.41
CA ILE A 265 -5.81 -20.10 8.34
C ILE A 265 -5.73 -21.59 8.02
N TRP A 266 -4.84 -22.04 7.13
CA TRP A 266 -4.67 -23.47 6.86
C TRP A 266 -4.27 -24.25 8.10
N PHE A 267 -3.29 -23.78 8.86
CA PHE A 267 -2.91 -24.41 10.11
C PHE A 267 -4.07 -24.44 11.11
N LEU A 268 -4.77 -23.32 11.29
CA LEU A 268 -5.90 -23.25 12.21
C LEU A 268 -6.99 -24.27 11.84
N LEU A 269 -7.30 -24.40 10.55
CA LEU A 269 -8.29 -25.36 10.04
C LEU A 269 -7.86 -26.82 10.20
N MET A 270 -6.58 -27.13 10.01
CA MET A 270 -6.10 -28.48 10.29
C MET A 270 -6.32 -28.85 11.76
N PHE A 271 -6.08 -27.93 12.69
CA PHE A 271 -6.23 -28.20 14.13
C PHE A 271 -7.64 -27.97 14.68
N VAL A 272 -8.61 -27.54 13.86
CA VAL A 272 -9.95 -27.20 14.36
C VAL A 272 -10.64 -28.34 15.13
N PRO A 273 -10.56 -29.63 14.73
CA PRO A 273 -11.19 -30.71 15.49
C PRO A 273 -10.70 -30.78 16.94
N LEU A 274 -9.39 -30.62 17.13
CA LEU A 274 -8.76 -30.67 18.46
C LEU A 274 -9.12 -29.46 19.31
N VAL A 275 -9.36 -28.31 18.69
CA VAL A 275 -9.82 -27.12 19.40
C VAL A 275 -11.22 -27.35 19.96
N PHE A 276 -12.13 -27.94 19.19
CA PHE A 276 -13.45 -28.34 19.68
C PHE A 276 -13.37 -29.30 20.87
N LEU A 277 -12.39 -30.19 20.87
CA LEU A 277 -12.12 -31.04 22.04
C LEU A 277 -11.73 -30.24 23.30
N CYS A 278 -10.96 -29.16 23.16
CA CYS A 278 -10.59 -28.29 24.29
C CYS A 278 -11.80 -27.64 25.00
N TYR A 279 -12.96 -27.55 24.34
CA TYR A 279 -14.18 -27.03 24.96
C TYR A 279 -14.73 -27.95 26.07
N ILE A 280 -14.51 -29.26 25.94
CA ILE A 280 -15.01 -30.28 26.87
C ILE A 280 -14.32 -30.13 28.24
N MET A 281 -13.01 -29.86 28.23
CA MET A 281 -12.20 -29.78 29.44
C MET A 281 -12.20 -28.34 29.99
N PRO A 282 -12.66 -28.09 31.23
CA PRO A 282 -12.71 -26.73 31.80
C PRO A 282 -11.32 -26.07 31.88
N GLY A 283 -10.26 -26.86 32.11
CA GLY A 283 -8.88 -26.37 32.17
C GLY A 283 -8.30 -25.88 30.82
N LEU A 284 -8.91 -26.26 29.69
CA LEU A 284 -8.42 -25.92 28.34
C LEU A 284 -9.31 -24.90 27.62
N ARG A 285 -10.32 -24.33 28.30
CA ARG A 285 -11.18 -23.28 27.74
C ARG A 285 -10.42 -22.05 27.28
N ASN A 286 -9.29 -21.74 27.92
CA ASN A 286 -8.43 -20.64 27.50
C ASN A 286 -7.85 -20.85 26.09
N MET A 287 -7.52 -22.10 25.72
CA MET A 287 -7.01 -22.43 24.39
C MET A 287 -8.11 -22.31 23.33
N TRP A 288 -9.33 -22.77 23.66
CA TRP A 288 -10.52 -22.58 22.82
C TRP A 288 -10.74 -21.10 22.49
N GLN A 289 -10.75 -20.24 23.50
CA GLN A 289 -10.97 -18.80 23.29
C GLN A 289 -9.83 -18.15 22.51
N LYS A 290 -8.58 -18.47 22.82
CA LYS A 290 -7.41 -17.96 22.08
C LYS A 290 -7.46 -18.36 20.61
N TRP A 291 -7.84 -19.59 20.31
CA TRP A 291 -7.96 -20.07 18.94
C TRP A 291 -9.05 -19.32 18.18
N TRP A 292 -10.26 -19.21 18.73
CA TRP A 292 -11.36 -18.49 18.07
C TRP A 292 -11.04 -17.00 17.86
N ASN A 293 -10.44 -16.35 18.86
CA ASN A 293 -9.98 -14.97 18.73
C ASN A 293 -8.95 -14.82 17.61
N THR A 294 -8.02 -15.77 17.49
CA THR A 294 -6.99 -15.76 16.44
C THR A 294 -7.61 -16.00 15.07
N PHE A 295 -8.44 -17.03 14.94
CA PHE A 295 -9.16 -17.37 13.71
C PHE A 295 -9.99 -16.18 13.20
N LEU A 296 -10.81 -15.58 14.06
CA LEU A 296 -11.65 -14.45 13.68
C LEU A 296 -10.83 -13.21 13.32
N ARG A 297 -9.73 -12.91 14.04
CA ARG A 297 -8.83 -11.80 13.68
C ARG A 297 -8.25 -11.96 12.28
N TRP A 298 -7.77 -13.16 11.94
CA TRP A 298 -7.23 -13.43 10.61
C TRP A 298 -8.32 -13.47 9.53
N CYS A 299 -9.52 -13.97 9.84
CA CYS A 299 -10.63 -13.93 8.89
C CYS A 299 -11.07 -12.49 8.59
N LEU A 300 -11.26 -11.68 9.63
CA LEU A 300 -11.73 -10.28 9.54
C LEU A 300 -10.65 -9.29 9.04
N PHE A 301 -9.38 -9.68 9.06
CA PHE A 301 -8.30 -8.83 8.54
C PHE A 301 -8.53 -8.44 7.07
N ALA A 302 -8.89 -9.40 6.21
CA ALA A 302 -9.10 -9.14 4.78
C ALA A 302 -10.22 -8.12 4.51
N PRO A 303 -11.46 -8.27 5.03
CA PRO A 303 -12.49 -7.27 4.81
C PRO A 303 -12.18 -5.91 5.46
N ALA A 304 -11.55 -5.89 6.63
CA ALA A 304 -11.14 -4.64 7.25
C ALA A 304 -10.09 -3.90 6.40
N TYR A 305 -9.08 -4.61 5.90
CA TYR A 305 -8.05 -4.02 5.04
C TYR A 305 -8.64 -3.53 3.71
N ALA A 306 -9.51 -4.34 3.07
CA ALA A 306 -10.20 -3.96 1.85
C ALA A 306 -11.05 -2.68 2.03
N PHE A 307 -11.76 -2.56 3.17
CA PHE A 307 -12.52 -1.36 3.51
C PHE A 307 -11.63 -0.11 3.59
N PHE A 308 -10.50 -0.19 4.29
CA PHE A 308 -9.60 0.97 4.42
C PHE A 308 -8.94 1.35 3.09
N VAL A 309 -8.59 0.38 2.24
CA VAL A 309 -8.10 0.66 0.89
C VAL A 309 -9.18 1.33 0.05
N TRP A 310 -10.43 0.84 0.09
CA TRP A 310 -11.54 1.45 -0.62
C TRP A 310 -11.78 2.89 -0.17
N LEU A 311 -11.78 3.14 1.14
CA LEU A 311 -11.92 4.48 1.70
C LEU A 311 -10.77 5.40 1.27
N ALA A 312 -9.53 4.93 1.30
CA ALA A 312 -8.37 5.72 0.91
C ALA A 312 -8.44 6.17 -0.55
N VAL A 313 -8.83 5.26 -1.45
CA VAL A 313 -9.02 5.58 -2.88
C VAL A 313 -10.17 6.54 -3.08
N LYS A 314 -11.32 6.29 -2.44
CA LYS A 314 -12.50 7.16 -2.55
C LYS A 314 -12.19 8.60 -2.15
N VAL A 315 -11.50 8.78 -1.01
CA VAL A 315 -11.06 10.09 -0.53
C VAL A 315 -10.06 10.75 -1.48
N SER A 316 -9.16 9.96 -2.09
CA SER A 316 -8.20 10.47 -3.08
C SER A 316 -8.88 11.02 -4.32
N VAL A 317 -9.89 10.32 -4.85
CA VAL A 317 -10.62 10.71 -6.06
C VAL A 317 -11.48 11.95 -5.78
N GLU A 318 -12.27 11.96 -4.70
CA GLU A 318 -13.08 13.12 -4.32
C GLU A 318 -12.21 14.36 -4.08
N GLY A 319 -11.06 14.21 -3.41
CA GLY A 319 -10.11 15.29 -3.17
C GLY A 319 -9.54 15.91 -4.46
N SER A 320 -9.38 15.12 -5.53
CA SER A 320 -8.90 15.61 -6.83
C SER A 320 -9.93 16.45 -7.58
N THR A 321 -11.22 16.29 -7.29
CA THR A 321 -12.31 17.06 -7.94
C THR A 321 -12.60 18.41 -7.27
N LEU A 322 -12.02 18.67 -6.09
CA LEU A 322 -12.22 19.90 -5.31
C LEU A 322 -11.09 20.93 -5.51
N ILE A 323 -10.09 20.62 -6.35
CA ILE A 323 -8.96 21.50 -6.72
C ILE A 323 -9.10 21.85 -8.20
#